data_AF-A0A1D7QXT2-F1
#
_entry.id   AF-A0A1D7QXT2-F1
#
_cell.length_a   1.000
_cell.length_b   1.000
_cell.length_c   1.000
_cell.angle_alpha   90.00
_cell.angle_beta   90.00
_cell.angle_gamma   90.00
#
_symmetry.space_group_name_H-M   'P 1'
#
loop_
_entity.id
_entity.type
_entity.pdbx_description
1 polymer ?
#
loop_
_entity_poly.entity_id
_entity_poly.type
_entity_poly.pdbx_seq_one_letter_code
_entity_poly.pdbx_strand_id
1 'polypeptide(L)'
;MKKKSLLTALVATGLVLTACGNNDNNEAVNENNGNNNDPVENNEPNENENDDNNENNENNETAAEPAEDGEYDNGSYRGVYEDRGLEQVGVQFSLEGDTITEASFRQLAYGGDDYLDAEEGSAIDDFRGQYEEALEYLIGQSVDAIDDLYEPGDFVEDVDGFSGATIRGNKIVSAMNDALNRGVYSPDNGVSAPDFGDLDDGTYRGFYGDRNDMQVGVQYSLEGNEITEASFRHLYYSGEDYLDAEEGSAIDEFRVQYEEALDYMVGQSIDSIHQLHNPGDFVEDVDGFSGATIRGNKIFSAMMDGAVRGVYSPDGDVTAHDLGDVADGTYRGNYGDRNEMQVGVQFSVENGEFTELNFRHLAYSDEDYLDAEEGSANYDFMVQYTEALEYLEGQPVDSVYELHSPGDFVEDVDGFSGATIRGNKIFSAMMDALNRGQY
;
A
#
# COMPACT_ATOMS: atom_id res chain seq x y z
N MET A 1 0.76 47.35 -19.48
CA MET A 1 1.13 47.49 -20.91
C MET A 1 2.35 46.61 -21.18
N LYS A 2 2.24 45.70 -22.18
CA LYS A 2 3.30 45.02 -22.99
C LYS A 2 4.45 44.31 -22.22
N LYS A 3 4.49 42.97 -22.11
CA LYS A 3 4.92 41.86 -23.04
C LYS A 3 6.41 41.86 -23.49
N LYS A 4 7.01 40.65 -23.37
CA LYS A 4 8.24 40.03 -23.97
C LYS A 4 9.52 40.11 -23.10
N SER A 5 10.40 39.11 -22.95
CA SER A 5 10.71 37.82 -23.64
C SER A 5 11.55 36.95 -22.67
N LEU A 6 11.22 35.68 -22.38
CA LEU A 6 11.78 34.43 -22.95
C LEU A 6 13.31 34.41 -23.19
N LEU A 7 14.03 33.56 -22.44
CA LEU A 7 15.15 32.72 -22.93
C LEU A 7 15.42 31.57 -21.93
N THR A 8 14.91 30.37 -22.23
CA THR A 8 15.27 29.12 -21.55
C THR A 8 16.26 28.39 -22.44
N ALA A 9 17.45 28.11 -21.93
CA ALA A 9 18.46 27.30 -22.61
C ALA A 9 18.26 25.83 -22.24
N LEU A 10 17.87 25.03 -23.23
CA LEU A 10 17.77 23.58 -23.14
C LEU A 10 19.16 22.99 -23.43
N VAL A 11 19.76 22.31 -22.46
CA VAL A 11 20.98 21.53 -22.66
C VAL A 11 20.55 20.10 -22.97
N ALA A 12 20.65 19.73 -24.25
CA ALA A 12 20.45 18.37 -24.73
C ALA A 12 21.77 17.59 -24.60
N THR A 13 21.79 16.56 -23.77
CA THR A 13 22.88 15.59 -23.71
C THR A 13 22.55 14.46 -24.68
N GLY A 14 23.29 14.40 -25.79
CA GLY A 14 23.10 13.39 -26.83
C GLY A 14 23.75 12.05 -26.47
N LEU A 15 22.98 10.97 -26.55
CA LEU A 15 23.51 9.63 -26.68
C LEU A 15 23.80 9.35 -28.16
N VAL A 16 25.03 8.92 -28.45
CA VAL A 16 25.48 8.47 -29.77
C VAL A 16 25.36 6.95 -29.81
N LEU A 17 24.45 6.43 -30.65
CA LEU A 17 24.44 5.03 -31.04
C LEU A 17 24.72 4.94 -32.55
N THR A 18 25.75 4.15 -32.86
CA THR A 18 26.20 3.85 -34.22
C THR A 18 25.62 2.49 -34.58
N ALA A 19 24.83 2.39 -35.64
CA ALA A 19 24.49 1.08 -36.22
C ALA A 19 24.46 1.17 -37.75
N CYS A 20 25.25 0.29 -38.35
CA CYS A 20 25.39 0.07 -39.78
C CYS A 20 24.26 -0.81 -40.31
N GLY A 21 23.72 -0.45 -41.48
CA GLY A 21 23.70 -1.38 -42.62
C GLY A 21 22.49 -2.31 -42.80
N ASN A 22 21.72 -1.95 -43.83
CA ASN A 22 21.28 -2.76 -44.97
C ASN A 22 20.04 -3.69 -44.88
N ASN A 23 19.10 -3.34 -45.77
CA ASN A 23 18.39 -4.19 -46.75
C ASN A 23 17.40 -5.26 -46.24
N ASP A 24 16.25 -5.52 -46.87
CA ASP A 24 15.80 -5.27 -48.24
C ASP A 24 14.27 -5.16 -48.32
N ASN A 25 13.83 -4.53 -49.42
CA ASN A 25 12.46 -4.22 -49.75
C ASN A 25 11.57 -5.42 -50.09
N ASN A 26 10.31 -5.23 -49.74
CA ASN A 26 9.10 -5.92 -50.15
C ASN A 26 8.84 -5.75 -51.67
N GLU A 27 8.44 -6.82 -52.37
CA GLU A 27 7.71 -6.72 -53.64
C GLU A 27 6.47 -7.63 -53.60
N ALA A 28 5.36 -7.03 -54.03
CA ALA A 28 4.00 -7.53 -53.97
C ALA A 28 3.60 -8.36 -55.21
N VAL A 29 2.30 -8.67 -55.22
CA VAL A 29 1.41 -9.04 -56.36
C VAL A 29 1.12 -10.54 -56.47
N ASN A 30 -0.14 -10.94 -56.20
CA ASN A 30 -1.12 -11.15 -57.28
C ASN A 30 -2.57 -11.31 -56.79
N GLU A 31 -3.49 -10.78 -57.59
CA GLU A 31 -4.94 -10.68 -57.41
C GLU A 31 -5.73 -11.91 -57.91
N ASN A 32 -7.03 -11.88 -57.56
CA ASN A 32 -8.21 -12.35 -58.32
C ASN A 32 -8.64 -13.83 -58.17
N ASN A 33 -9.91 -14.22 -58.05
CA ASN A 33 -11.23 -13.55 -58.20
C ASN A 33 -12.36 -14.54 -57.79
N GLY A 34 -13.56 -14.04 -57.48
CA GLY A 34 -14.85 -14.72 -57.77
C GLY A 34 -15.61 -15.31 -56.56
N ASN A 35 -16.50 -14.61 -55.84
CA ASN A 35 -17.82 -14.03 -56.19
C ASN A 35 -19.02 -15.00 -56.09
N ASN A 36 -19.93 -14.82 -55.12
CA ASN A 36 -21.38 -14.54 -55.29
C ASN A 36 -22.29 -14.92 -54.09
N ASN A 37 -23.02 -13.91 -53.62
CA ASN A 37 -24.47 -13.84 -53.31
C ASN A 37 -25.12 -14.65 -52.16
N ASP A 38 -25.26 -14.02 -50.99
CA ASP A 38 -26.50 -13.52 -50.33
C ASP A 38 -27.90 -13.85 -50.92
N PRO A 39 -29.02 -13.69 -50.15
CA PRO A 39 -29.40 -14.26 -48.84
C PRO A 39 -30.92 -14.66 -48.84
N VAL A 40 -31.64 -14.56 -47.70
CA VAL A 40 -33.12 -14.64 -47.46
C VAL A 40 -33.58 -15.99 -46.87
N GLU A 41 -34.47 -16.14 -45.88
CA GLU A 41 -35.10 -15.34 -44.81
C GLU A 41 -36.16 -16.30 -44.16
N ASN A 42 -36.51 -16.10 -42.88
CA ASN A 42 -37.81 -16.45 -42.26
C ASN A 42 -38.25 -17.91 -42.02
N ASN A 43 -38.36 -18.30 -40.74
CA ASN A 43 -39.65 -18.38 -39.99
C ASN A 43 -39.55 -19.30 -38.75
N GLU A 44 -39.86 -18.74 -37.57
CA GLU A 44 -40.47 -19.43 -36.40
C GLU A 44 -41.99 -19.67 -36.66
N PRO A 45 -42.82 -20.23 -35.73
CA PRO A 45 -42.56 -21.01 -34.50
C PRO A 45 -43.39 -22.33 -34.48
N ASN A 46 -43.18 -23.19 -33.48
CA ASN A 46 -44.28 -24.05 -33.00
C ASN A 46 -44.11 -24.42 -31.51
N GLU A 47 -45.12 -24.06 -30.72
CA GLU A 47 -45.36 -24.46 -29.34
C GLU A 47 -45.92 -25.91 -29.30
N ASN A 48 -45.52 -26.74 -28.33
CA ASN A 48 -46.50 -27.49 -27.53
C ASN A 48 -45.92 -28.14 -26.25
N GLU A 49 -46.60 -27.78 -25.16
CA GLU A 49 -46.85 -28.35 -23.83
C GLU A 49 -46.25 -29.70 -23.36
N ASN A 50 -45.73 -29.64 -22.13
CA ASN A 50 -45.86 -30.52 -20.95
C ASN A 50 -45.69 -32.05 -21.08
N ASP A 51 -44.73 -32.60 -20.32
CA ASP A 51 -45.02 -33.69 -19.37
C ASP A 51 -43.96 -33.77 -18.26
N ASP A 52 -44.46 -33.81 -17.02
CA ASP A 52 -43.72 -34.11 -15.80
C ASP A 52 -43.04 -35.49 -15.89
N ASN A 53 -41.75 -35.56 -15.55
CA ASN A 53 -41.17 -36.74 -14.90
C ASN A 53 -39.96 -36.35 -14.06
N ASN A 54 -40.24 -36.25 -12.77
CA ASN A 54 -39.31 -36.33 -11.66
C ASN A 54 -38.72 -37.75 -11.58
N GLU A 55 -37.41 -37.89 -11.74
CA GLU A 55 -36.63 -38.99 -11.15
C GLU A 55 -35.13 -38.64 -11.13
N ASN A 56 -34.64 -38.33 -9.92
CA ASN A 56 -33.31 -38.57 -9.37
C ASN A 56 -32.08 -38.47 -10.28
N ASN A 57 -31.26 -37.44 -10.06
CA ASN A 57 -29.82 -37.59 -10.15
C ASN A 57 -29.16 -36.97 -8.91
N GLU A 58 -28.97 -37.83 -7.91
CA GLU A 58 -28.20 -37.56 -6.71
C GLU A 58 -26.73 -37.30 -7.07
N ASN A 59 -26.21 -36.21 -6.51
CA ASN A 59 -24.87 -36.09 -5.94
C ASN A 59 -23.68 -36.38 -6.88
N ASN A 60 -23.15 -35.29 -7.44
CA ASN A 60 -21.70 -35.12 -7.49
C ASN A 60 -21.35 -33.71 -7.01
N GLU A 61 -21.72 -33.40 -5.77
CA GLU A 61 -20.97 -32.43 -4.98
C GLU A 61 -19.62 -33.08 -4.73
N THR A 62 -18.65 -32.75 -5.57
CA THR A 62 -17.26 -32.87 -5.20
C THR A 62 -17.09 -31.94 -4.00
N ALA A 63 -17.20 -32.49 -2.80
CA ALA A 63 -16.77 -31.80 -1.60
C ALA A 63 -15.32 -31.39 -1.86
N ALA A 64 -15.11 -30.07 -2.02
CA ALA A 64 -13.77 -29.51 -2.00
C ALA A 64 -13.10 -30.06 -0.73
N GLU A 65 -11.95 -30.71 -0.90
CA GLU A 65 -11.14 -31.03 0.27
C GLU A 65 -10.90 -29.72 1.01
N PRO A 66 -11.00 -29.70 2.36
CA PRO A 66 -10.69 -28.48 3.10
C PRO A 66 -9.29 -28.04 2.67
N ALA A 67 -9.18 -26.81 2.17
CA ALA A 67 -7.90 -26.18 1.91
C ALA A 67 -7.05 -26.38 3.18
N GLU A 68 -5.78 -26.76 3.00
CA GLU A 68 -4.86 -26.72 4.15
C GLU A 68 -4.91 -25.31 4.74
N ASP A 69 -4.99 -25.24 6.07
CA ASP A 69 -4.99 -24.00 6.82
C ASP A 69 -3.59 -23.39 6.63
N GLY A 70 -3.48 -22.43 5.72
CA GLY A 70 -2.26 -21.67 5.47
C GLY A 70 -1.95 -20.74 6.65
N GLU A 71 -0.77 -20.14 6.65
CA GLU A 71 -0.43 -19.05 7.57
C GLU A 71 -1.35 -17.83 7.36
N TYR A 72 -1.79 -17.62 6.12
CA TYR A 72 -2.62 -16.50 5.72
C TYR A 72 -4.05 -16.95 5.38
N ASP A 73 -5.05 -16.17 5.82
CA ASP A 73 -6.45 -16.37 5.46
C ASP A 73 -6.67 -16.32 3.94
N ASN A 74 -7.59 -17.14 3.42
CA ASN A 74 -7.93 -17.12 2.00
C ASN A 74 -8.68 -15.84 1.61
N GLY A 75 -8.31 -15.25 0.48
CA GLY A 75 -8.95 -14.07 -0.07
C GLY A 75 -7.98 -13.11 -0.73
N SER A 76 -8.44 -11.89 -1.01
CA SER A 76 -7.62 -10.86 -1.66
C SER A 76 -6.89 -9.98 -0.66
N TYR A 77 -5.62 -9.71 -0.94
CA TYR A 77 -4.69 -8.85 -0.21
C TYR A 77 -4.35 -7.60 -1.01
N ARG A 78 -4.06 -6.50 -0.33
CA ARG A 78 -3.65 -5.23 -0.95
C ARG A 78 -2.61 -4.51 -0.12
N GLY A 79 -1.58 -4.02 -0.79
CA GLY A 79 -0.53 -3.25 -0.16
C GLY A 79 0.17 -2.33 -1.14
N VAL A 80 0.93 -1.40 -0.59
CA VAL A 80 1.54 -0.29 -1.32
C VAL A 80 2.99 -0.10 -0.93
N TYR A 81 3.80 0.37 -1.87
CA TYR A 81 5.11 0.95 -1.64
C TYR A 81 5.08 2.42 -2.03
N GLU A 82 5.28 3.28 -1.03
CA GLU A 82 5.36 4.73 -1.21
C GLU A 82 6.79 5.21 -0.94
N ASP A 83 7.29 6.10 -1.79
CA ASP A 83 8.58 6.78 -1.60
C ASP A 83 8.49 8.20 -2.13
N ARG A 84 8.89 9.17 -1.29
CA ARG A 84 8.89 10.62 -1.59
C ARG A 84 7.51 11.17 -1.96
N GLY A 85 6.50 10.80 -1.18
CA GLY A 85 5.12 11.27 -1.34
C GLY A 85 4.40 10.72 -2.57
N LEU A 86 4.90 9.64 -3.16
CA LEU A 86 4.28 8.98 -4.30
C LEU A 86 4.13 7.47 -4.02
N GLU A 87 2.94 6.94 -4.26
CA GLU A 87 2.70 5.50 -4.40
C GLU A 87 3.31 5.04 -5.72
N GLN A 88 4.42 4.33 -5.63
CA GLN A 88 5.18 3.87 -6.80
C GLN A 88 4.76 2.46 -7.22
N VAL A 89 4.36 1.62 -6.27
CA VAL A 89 3.84 0.28 -6.53
C VAL A 89 2.64 0.07 -5.61
N GLY A 90 1.51 -0.33 -6.18
CA GLY A 90 0.35 -0.83 -5.45
C GLY A 90 0.00 -2.19 -6.02
N VAL A 91 -0.16 -3.21 -5.17
CA VAL A 91 -0.43 -4.58 -5.59
C VAL A 91 -1.80 -5.05 -5.09
N GLN A 92 -2.37 -5.99 -5.82
CA GLN A 92 -3.45 -6.85 -5.33
C GLN A 92 -3.12 -8.30 -5.72
N PHE A 93 -3.26 -9.21 -4.77
CA PHE A 93 -3.14 -10.64 -5.05
C PHE A 93 -4.15 -11.43 -4.22
N SER A 94 -4.42 -12.67 -4.60
CA SER A 94 -5.32 -13.58 -3.89
C SER A 94 -4.55 -14.79 -3.39
N LEU A 95 -4.90 -15.26 -2.18
CA LEU A 95 -4.31 -16.45 -1.57
C LEU A 95 -5.35 -17.57 -1.42
N GLU A 96 -4.92 -18.80 -1.74
CA GLU A 96 -5.60 -20.04 -1.38
C GLU A 96 -4.58 -20.99 -0.73
N GLY A 97 -4.63 -21.17 0.59
CA GLY A 97 -3.68 -22.01 1.33
C GLY A 97 -2.24 -21.58 1.09
N ASP A 98 -1.95 -20.30 1.35
CA ASP A 98 -0.69 -19.60 1.08
C ASP A 98 -0.22 -19.60 -0.39
N THR A 99 -1.00 -20.15 -1.32
CA THR A 99 -0.67 -20.13 -2.75
C THR A 99 -1.24 -18.88 -3.39
N ILE A 100 -0.41 -18.12 -4.10
CA ILE A 100 -0.84 -16.95 -4.86
C ILE A 100 -1.61 -17.42 -6.10
N THR A 101 -2.91 -17.16 -6.18
CA THR A 101 -3.76 -17.63 -7.29
C THR A 101 -3.98 -16.56 -8.36
N GLU A 102 -3.90 -15.29 -7.98
CA GLU A 102 -4.01 -14.13 -8.87
C GLU A 102 -3.08 -13.02 -8.34
N ALA A 103 -2.49 -12.23 -9.23
CA ALA A 103 -1.70 -11.06 -8.87
C ALA A 103 -1.82 -9.98 -9.96
N SER A 104 -1.95 -8.71 -9.57
CA SER A 104 -1.96 -7.57 -10.48
C SER A 104 -1.51 -6.27 -9.80
N PHE A 105 -1.07 -5.30 -10.62
CA PHE A 105 -0.80 -3.95 -10.15
C PHE A 105 -2.09 -3.14 -10.06
N ARG A 106 -2.27 -2.47 -8.93
CA ARG A 106 -3.26 -1.40 -8.73
C ARG A 106 -2.70 -0.03 -9.10
N GLN A 107 -1.39 0.12 -8.96
CA GLN A 107 -0.59 1.31 -9.24
C GLN A 107 0.82 0.85 -9.65
N LEU A 108 1.36 1.44 -10.72
CA LEU A 108 2.76 1.27 -11.08
C LEU A 108 3.26 2.59 -11.66
N ALA A 109 3.98 3.36 -10.86
CA ALA A 109 4.46 4.68 -11.25
C ALA A 109 5.92 4.89 -10.86
N TYR A 110 6.67 5.52 -11.75
CA TYR A 110 8.03 5.93 -11.44
C TYR A 110 8.44 7.17 -12.21
N GLY A 111 9.10 8.10 -11.51
CA GLY A 111 9.60 9.34 -12.14
C GLY A 111 8.50 10.30 -12.59
N GLY A 112 7.26 10.12 -12.12
CA GLY A 112 6.09 10.90 -12.53
C GLY A 112 5.32 10.32 -13.72
N ASP A 113 5.77 9.20 -14.29
CA ASP A 113 5.06 8.46 -15.33
C ASP A 113 4.27 7.30 -14.69
N ASP A 114 3.00 7.17 -15.06
CA ASP A 114 2.17 6.00 -14.77
C ASP A 114 2.40 4.95 -15.85
N TYR A 115 2.92 3.81 -15.46
CA TYR A 115 3.29 2.73 -16.37
C TYR A 115 2.04 1.96 -16.81
N LEU A 116 0.97 1.95 -16.01
CA LEU A 116 -0.29 1.29 -16.38
C LEU A 116 -0.98 2.01 -17.54
N ASP A 117 -0.77 3.32 -17.65
CA ASP A 117 -1.26 4.18 -18.74
C ASP A 117 -0.26 4.34 -19.90
N ALA A 118 0.79 3.52 -19.95
CA ALA A 118 1.81 3.60 -21.00
C ALA A 118 1.24 3.36 -22.41
N GLU A 119 1.77 4.09 -23.40
CA GLU A 119 1.44 3.89 -24.82
C GLU A 119 2.02 2.54 -25.30
N GLU A 120 1.19 1.73 -25.94
CA GLU A 120 1.57 0.41 -26.48
C GLU A 120 2.79 0.53 -27.42
N GLY A 121 3.80 -0.31 -27.20
CA GLY A 121 5.06 -0.32 -27.94
C GLY A 121 6.03 0.81 -27.58
N SER A 122 5.77 1.55 -26.50
CA SER A 122 6.76 2.46 -25.91
C SER A 122 7.76 1.71 -25.02
N ALA A 123 8.91 2.31 -24.74
CA ALA A 123 9.86 1.72 -23.79
C ALA A 123 9.25 1.54 -22.38
N ILE A 124 8.30 2.40 -21.98
CA ILE A 124 7.61 2.29 -20.69
C ILE A 124 6.66 1.08 -20.70
N ASP A 125 6.03 0.79 -21.83
CA ASP A 125 5.20 -0.40 -22.03
C ASP A 125 6.04 -1.70 -21.96
N ASP A 126 7.20 -1.72 -22.61
CA ASP A 126 8.15 -2.85 -22.49
C ASP A 126 8.60 -3.06 -21.04
N PHE A 127 8.88 -1.97 -20.31
CA PHE A 127 9.18 -2.03 -18.89
C PHE A 127 8.00 -2.51 -18.05
N ARG A 128 6.78 -2.07 -18.32
CA ARG A 128 5.57 -2.58 -17.63
C ARG A 128 5.48 -4.09 -17.81
N GLY A 129 5.70 -4.60 -19.01
CA GLY A 129 5.69 -6.04 -19.28
C GLY A 129 6.64 -6.82 -18.39
N GLN A 130 7.84 -6.30 -18.13
CA GLN A 130 8.80 -6.89 -17.19
C GLN A 130 8.27 -6.93 -15.74
N TYR A 131 7.57 -5.88 -15.28
CA TYR A 131 6.92 -5.88 -13.96
C TYR A 131 5.76 -6.90 -13.90
N GLU A 132 4.97 -7.01 -14.98
CA GLU A 132 3.86 -7.96 -15.08
C GLU A 132 4.36 -9.41 -15.06
N GLU A 133 5.44 -9.72 -15.78
CA GLU A 133 6.10 -11.03 -15.76
C GLU A 133 6.60 -11.40 -14.35
N ALA A 134 7.09 -10.43 -13.58
CA ALA A 134 7.50 -10.66 -12.20
C ALA A 134 6.33 -11.05 -11.29
N LEU A 135 5.14 -10.46 -11.47
CA LEU A 135 3.94 -10.90 -10.74
C LEU A 135 3.41 -12.24 -11.26
N GLU A 136 3.47 -12.48 -12.57
CA GLU A 136 3.02 -13.73 -13.19
C GLU A 136 3.84 -14.93 -12.70
N TYR A 137 5.15 -14.75 -12.48
CA TYR A 137 6.03 -15.77 -11.90
C TYR A 137 5.53 -16.29 -10.53
N LEU A 138 4.95 -15.41 -9.71
CA LEU A 138 4.45 -15.75 -8.39
C LEU A 138 3.14 -16.56 -8.43
N ILE A 139 2.40 -16.52 -9.53
CA ILE A 139 1.12 -17.21 -9.65
C ILE A 139 1.34 -18.73 -9.63
N GLY A 140 0.67 -19.41 -8.69
CA GLY A 140 0.79 -20.84 -8.42
C GLY A 140 1.93 -21.20 -7.47
N GLN A 141 2.68 -20.22 -6.96
CA GLN A 141 3.71 -20.39 -5.93
C GLN A 141 3.16 -20.08 -4.54
N SER A 142 3.85 -20.55 -3.49
CA SER A 142 3.59 -20.07 -2.14
C SER A 142 4.07 -18.63 -1.95
N VAL A 143 3.56 -17.96 -0.92
CA VAL A 143 4.02 -16.62 -0.48
C VAL A 143 5.54 -16.52 -0.29
N ASP A 144 6.23 -17.61 0.05
CA ASP A 144 7.71 -17.63 0.16
C ASP A 144 8.42 -17.23 -1.14
N ALA A 145 7.79 -17.44 -2.31
CA ALA A 145 8.37 -17.07 -3.60
C ALA A 145 8.47 -15.56 -3.81
N ILE A 146 7.85 -14.74 -2.94
CA ILE A 146 8.05 -13.29 -2.93
C ILE A 146 9.55 -12.95 -2.81
N ASP A 147 10.32 -13.73 -2.06
CA ASP A 147 11.78 -13.52 -1.89
C ASP A 147 12.56 -13.70 -3.20
N ASP A 148 12.05 -14.45 -4.17
CA ASP A 148 12.71 -14.60 -5.47
C ASP A 148 12.79 -13.24 -6.22
N LEU A 149 11.91 -12.29 -5.89
CA LEU A 149 11.92 -10.94 -6.47
C LEU A 149 13.14 -10.09 -6.04
N TYR A 150 13.97 -10.55 -5.11
CA TYR A 150 15.29 -9.95 -4.87
C TYR A 150 16.28 -10.27 -5.99
N GLU A 151 16.03 -11.32 -6.78
CA GLU A 151 16.84 -11.75 -7.93
C GLU A 151 16.00 -11.91 -9.22
N PRO A 152 15.27 -10.86 -9.67
CA PRO A 152 14.27 -11.00 -10.73
C PRO A 152 14.87 -11.34 -12.10
N GLY A 153 16.18 -11.13 -12.28
CA GLY A 153 16.89 -11.51 -13.51
C GLY A 153 16.96 -13.02 -13.77
N ASP A 154 16.58 -13.86 -12.80
CA ASP A 154 16.57 -15.32 -12.95
C ASP A 154 15.32 -15.84 -13.67
N PHE A 155 14.23 -15.07 -13.68
CA PHE A 155 12.95 -15.48 -14.27
C PHE A 155 12.27 -14.43 -15.15
N VAL A 156 12.68 -13.17 -15.10
CA VAL A 156 12.16 -12.13 -16.00
C VAL A 156 13.03 -12.00 -17.24
N GLU A 157 12.42 -12.11 -18.41
CA GLU A 157 13.10 -11.93 -19.69
C GLU A 157 13.65 -10.50 -19.88
N ASP A 158 14.83 -10.41 -20.50
CA ASP A 158 15.41 -9.14 -20.92
C ASP A 158 14.62 -8.58 -22.12
N VAL A 159 14.24 -7.30 -22.06
CA VAL A 159 13.65 -6.56 -23.19
C VAL A 159 14.70 -5.64 -23.84
N ASP A 160 14.40 -5.10 -25.02
CA ASP A 160 15.37 -4.32 -25.81
C ASP A 160 15.94 -3.13 -25.00
N GLY A 161 17.18 -3.29 -24.54
CA GLY A 161 17.91 -2.27 -23.78
C GLY A 161 17.75 -2.33 -22.26
N PHE A 162 16.97 -3.26 -21.72
CA PHE A 162 16.72 -3.40 -20.28
C PHE A 162 16.75 -4.85 -19.82
N SER A 163 17.61 -5.13 -18.85
CA SER A 163 17.65 -6.47 -18.26
C SER A 163 16.54 -6.66 -17.23
N GLY A 164 16.01 -7.88 -17.07
CA GLY A 164 15.05 -8.21 -16.00
C GLY A 164 15.56 -7.84 -14.60
N ALA A 165 16.89 -7.87 -14.38
CA ALA A 165 17.54 -7.39 -13.16
C ALA A 165 17.40 -5.87 -12.91
N THR A 166 16.85 -5.12 -13.87
CA THR A 166 16.58 -3.67 -13.74
C THR A 166 15.21 -3.42 -13.08
N ILE A 167 14.35 -4.44 -13.00
CA ILE A 167 13.09 -4.34 -12.26
C ILE A 167 13.42 -4.06 -10.80
N ARG A 168 12.62 -3.18 -10.21
CA ARG A 168 12.73 -2.85 -8.80
C ARG A 168 11.91 -3.85 -7.99
N GLY A 169 12.29 -5.13 -8.07
CA GLY A 169 11.58 -6.24 -7.43
C GLY A 169 11.35 -6.00 -5.94
N ASN A 170 12.32 -5.39 -5.26
CA ASN A 170 12.21 -5.04 -3.84
C ASN A 170 11.05 -4.08 -3.51
N LYS A 171 10.59 -3.26 -4.46
CA LYS A 171 9.37 -2.46 -4.25
C LYS A 171 8.11 -3.30 -4.32
N ILE A 172 8.10 -4.34 -5.16
CA ILE A 172 7.02 -5.32 -5.23
C ILE A 172 7.00 -6.13 -3.94
N VAL A 173 8.17 -6.63 -3.49
CA VAL A 173 8.33 -7.31 -2.19
C VAL A 173 7.76 -6.46 -1.05
N SER A 174 8.21 -5.20 -0.94
CA SER A 174 7.74 -4.30 0.12
C SER A 174 6.22 -4.06 0.06
N ALA A 175 5.64 -3.91 -1.13
CA ALA A 175 4.19 -3.75 -1.29
C ALA A 175 3.41 -5.04 -0.96
N MET A 176 3.97 -6.22 -1.25
CA MET A 176 3.35 -7.50 -0.90
C MET A 176 3.44 -7.79 0.59
N ASN A 177 4.59 -7.50 1.23
CA ASN A 177 4.73 -7.61 2.68
C ASN A 177 3.83 -6.62 3.41
N ASP A 178 3.70 -5.38 2.92
CA ASP A 178 2.70 -4.43 3.42
C ASP A 178 1.28 -5.02 3.34
N ALA A 179 0.95 -5.72 2.24
CA ALA A 179 -0.35 -6.38 2.10
C ALA A 179 -0.57 -7.52 3.10
N LEU A 180 0.43 -8.40 3.26
CA LEU A 180 0.37 -9.53 4.19
C LEU A 180 0.22 -9.05 5.65
N ASN A 181 0.99 -8.03 6.04
CA ASN A 181 0.92 -7.41 7.37
C ASN A 181 -0.42 -6.76 7.66
N ARG A 182 -1.10 -6.21 6.64
CA ARG A 182 -2.43 -5.63 6.76
C ARG A 182 -3.55 -6.68 6.82
N GLY A 183 -3.22 -7.95 6.65
CA GLY A 183 -4.17 -9.05 6.61
C GLY A 183 -5.05 -9.04 5.36
N VAL A 184 -5.97 -10.00 5.31
CA VAL A 184 -6.85 -10.19 4.16
C VAL A 184 -7.75 -8.96 3.97
N TYR A 185 -7.63 -8.31 2.81
CA TYR A 185 -8.45 -7.15 2.49
C TYR A 185 -9.89 -7.56 2.13
N SER A 186 -10.09 -8.68 1.44
CA SER A 186 -11.40 -9.20 1.08
C SER A 186 -11.41 -10.72 1.22
N PRO A 187 -11.95 -11.26 2.33
CA PRO A 187 -11.91 -12.69 2.62
C PRO A 187 -12.86 -13.50 1.73
N ASP A 188 -12.44 -14.67 1.26
CA ASP A 188 -13.28 -15.57 0.45
C ASP A 188 -14.33 -16.30 1.29
N ASN A 189 -13.92 -16.68 2.49
CA ASN A 189 -14.73 -17.27 3.54
C ASN A 189 -14.42 -16.54 4.85
N GLY A 190 -15.30 -16.59 5.86
CA GLY A 190 -15.16 -15.82 7.10
C GLY A 190 -13.71 -15.68 7.60
N VAL A 191 -13.35 -14.48 8.03
CA VAL A 191 -11.98 -14.09 8.40
C VAL A 191 -11.65 -14.51 9.84
N SER A 192 -10.39 -14.86 10.07
CA SER A 192 -9.90 -15.14 11.42
C SER A 192 -9.76 -13.83 12.21
N ALA A 193 -10.03 -13.88 13.52
CA ALA A 193 -9.69 -12.74 14.36
C ALA A 193 -8.15 -12.60 14.40
N PRO A 194 -7.58 -11.42 14.13
CA PRO A 194 -6.16 -11.18 14.36
C PRO A 194 -5.80 -11.50 15.81
N ASP A 195 -4.63 -12.08 16.01
CA ASP A 195 -4.02 -12.26 17.34
C ASP A 195 -2.85 -11.28 17.47
N PHE A 196 -3.09 -10.16 18.15
CA PHE A 196 -2.07 -9.14 18.35
C PHE A 196 -1.20 -9.41 19.59
N GLY A 197 -1.51 -10.42 20.39
CA GLY A 197 -0.93 -10.55 21.73
C GLY A 197 -1.26 -9.35 22.62
N ASP A 198 -0.41 -9.04 23.61
CA ASP A 198 -0.59 -7.89 24.49
C ASP A 198 0.00 -6.64 23.82
N LEU A 199 -0.85 -5.71 23.37
CA LEU A 199 -0.44 -4.41 22.85
C LEU A 199 -0.28 -3.39 23.98
N ASP A 200 0.63 -2.42 23.81
CA ASP A 200 0.80 -1.34 24.78
C ASP A 200 -0.43 -0.43 24.86
N ASP A 201 -0.69 0.09 26.05
CA ASP A 201 -1.69 1.14 26.25
C ASP A 201 -1.23 2.46 25.62
N GLY A 202 -2.14 3.10 24.90
CA GLY A 202 -1.88 4.39 24.25
C GLY A 202 -2.59 4.56 22.92
N THR A 203 -2.18 5.59 22.19
CA THR A 203 -2.74 5.93 20.88
C THR A 203 -2.00 5.23 19.75
N TYR A 204 -2.77 4.65 18.82
CA TYR A 204 -2.32 4.04 17.57
C TYR A 204 -2.80 4.87 16.38
N ARG A 205 -2.07 4.79 15.27
CA ARG A 205 -2.41 5.47 14.02
C ARG A 205 -2.02 4.63 12.83
N GLY A 206 -2.96 4.48 11.91
CA GLY A 206 -2.70 3.84 10.64
C GLY A 206 -3.56 4.41 9.54
N PHE A 207 -3.27 4.00 8.31
CA PHE A 207 -3.98 4.47 7.13
C PHE A 207 -4.15 3.36 6.10
N TYR A 208 -5.10 3.55 5.19
CA TYR A 208 -5.25 2.80 3.95
C TYR A 208 -5.11 3.76 2.78
N GLY A 209 -4.10 3.51 1.94
CA GLY A 209 -3.88 4.18 0.66
C GLY A 209 -4.23 3.27 -0.51
N ASP A 210 -4.67 3.86 -1.61
CA ASP A 210 -4.87 3.14 -2.87
C ASP A 210 -4.85 4.14 -4.03
N ARG A 211 -3.94 3.91 -4.99
CA ARG A 211 -3.75 4.73 -6.19
C ARG A 211 -3.34 6.17 -5.87
N ASN A 212 -2.34 6.31 -5.01
CA ASN A 212 -1.73 7.57 -4.60
C ASN A 212 -2.68 8.50 -3.82
N ASP A 213 -3.79 7.95 -3.33
CA ASP A 213 -4.71 8.62 -2.42
C ASP A 213 -4.77 7.83 -1.11
N MET A 214 -4.42 8.48 0.00
CA MET A 214 -4.86 8.05 1.32
C MET A 214 -6.38 8.17 1.36
N GLN A 215 -7.08 7.07 1.56
CA GLN A 215 -8.55 7.08 1.56
C GLN A 215 -9.13 7.01 2.97
N VAL A 216 -8.43 6.33 3.88
CA VAL A 216 -8.81 6.24 5.29
C VAL A 216 -7.57 6.46 6.12
N GLY A 217 -7.63 7.38 7.08
CA GLY A 217 -6.66 7.52 8.16
C GLY A 217 -7.39 7.43 9.48
N VAL A 218 -6.97 6.54 10.37
CA VAL A 218 -7.60 6.32 11.68
C VAL A 218 -6.65 6.69 12.81
N GLN A 219 -7.23 7.06 13.94
CA GLN A 219 -6.56 7.11 15.22
C GLN A 219 -7.46 6.45 16.26
N TYR A 220 -6.90 5.56 17.06
CA TYR A 220 -7.62 4.90 18.14
C TYR A 220 -6.72 4.73 19.36
N SER A 221 -7.32 4.59 20.53
CA SER A 221 -6.61 4.39 21.80
C SER A 221 -6.91 3.01 22.35
N LEU A 222 -5.90 2.34 22.91
CA LEU A 222 -6.04 1.04 23.57
C LEU A 222 -5.79 1.16 25.08
N GLU A 223 -6.60 0.48 25.88
CA GLU A 223 -6.33 0.16 27.29
C GLU A 223 -6.59 -1.33 27.50
N GLY A 224 -5.53 -2.12 27.76
CA GLY A 224 -5.63 -3.57 27.91
C GLY A 224 -6.25 -4.27 26.70
N ASN A 225 -5.79 -3.90 25.49
CA ASN A 225 -6.33 -4.31 24.19
C ASN A 225 -7.79 -3.89 23.92
N GLU A 226 -8.45 -3.13 24.79
CA GLU A 226 -9.78 -2.58 24.54
C GLU A 226 -9.65 -1.22 23.85
N ILE A 227 -10.40 -1.01 22.76
CA ILE A 227 -10.47 0.26 22.06
C ILE A 227 -11.29 1.23 22.89
N THR A 228 -10.67 2.25 23.48
CA THR A 228 -11.33 3.22 24.36
C THR A 228 -11.81 4.46 23.62
N GLU A 229 -11.13 4.82 22.53
CA GLU A 229 -11.47 5.93 21.64
C GLU A 229 -11.11 5.57 20.21
N ALA A 230 -11.87 6.04 19.22
CA ALA A 230 -11.55 5.90 17.81
C ALA A 230 -12.08 7.09 17.01
N SER A 231 -11.34 7.53 16.00
CA SER A 231 -11.73 8.65 15.14
C SER A 231 -11.03 8.60 13.78
N PHE A 232 -11.65 9.20 12.76
CA PHE A 232 -10.99 9.43 11.48
C PHE A 232 -10.07 10.65 11.56
N ARG A 233 -8.82 10.46 11.16
CA ARG A 233 -7.88 11.53 10.85
C ARG A 233 -8.01 12.03 9.42
N HIS A 234 -8.46 11.15 8.54
CA HIS A 234 -8.69 11.40 7.12
C HIS A 234 -9.76 10.44 6.60
N LEU A 235 -10.71 10.93 5.80
CA LEU A 235 -11.70 10.10 5.14
C LEU A 235 -11.97 10.71 3.77
N TYR A 236 -11.34 10.14 2.74
CA TYR A 236 -11.33 10.70 1.41
C TYR A 236 -11.66 9.62 0.39
N TYR A 237 -12.50 9.95 -0.57
CA TYR A 237 -12.73 9.05 -1.69
C TYR A 237 -13.16 9.80 -2.95
N SER A 238 -12.49 9.48 -4.06
CA SER A 238 -12.90 9.91 -5.40
C SER A 238 -13.01 11.44 -5.55
N GLY A 239 -12.09 12.20 -4.97
CA GLY A 239 -12.10 13.67 -5.07
C GLY A 239 -12.69 14.40 -3.87
N GLU A 240 -13.41 13.69 -3.00
CA GLU A 240 -14.21 14.30 -1.94
C GLU A 240 -13.65 13.97 -0.55
N ASP A 241 -13.46 15.00 0.28
CA ASP A 241 -13.17 14.83 1.72
C ASP A 241 -14.50 14.70 2.45
N TYR A 242 -14.74 13.52 3.00
CA TYR A 242 -16.00 13.19 3.65
C TYR A 242 -16.10 13.92 4.99
N LEU A 243 -14.98 14.23 5.66
CA LEU A 243 -14.97 14.95 6.95
C LEU A 243 -15.42 16.41 6.80
N ASP A 244 -15.30 16.98 5.60
CA ASP A 244 -15.74 18.33 5.27
C ASP A 244 -17.13 18.36 4.59
N ALA A 245 -17.85 17.23 4.58
CA ALA A 245 -19.17 17.13 3.94
C ALA A 245 -20.20 18.10 4.54
N GLU A 246 -21.06 18.66 3.68
CA GLU A 246 -22.19 19.49 4.13
C GLU A 246 -23.25 18.61 4.80
N GLU A 247 -23.68 18.97 6.01
CA GLU A 247 -24.69 18.26 6.79
C GLU A 247 -25.97 18.00 5.96
N GLY A 248 -26.39 16.74 5.89
CA GLY A 248 -27.56 16.30 5.11
C GLY A 248 -27.31 16.14 3.61
N SER A 249 -26.05 16.20 3.14
CA SER A 249 -25.68 15.77 1.80
C SER A 249 -25.55 14.24 1.72
N ALA A 250 -25.58 13.67 0.51
CA ALA A 250 -25.34 12.24 0.33
C ALA A 250 -23.94 11.80 0.82
N ILE A 251 -22.95 12.70 0.76
CA ILE A 251 -21.60 12.42 1.27
C ILE A 251 -21.60 12.39 2.80
N ASP A 252 -22.38 13.26 3.43
CA ASP A 252 -22.55 13.28 4.88
C ASP A 252 -23.23 12.00 5.39
N GLU A 253 -24.22 11.47 4.67
CA GLU A 253 -24.82 10.17 4.98
C GLU A 253 -23.79 9.03 4.95
N PHE A 254 -22.86 9.04 3.98
CA PHE A 254 -21.75 8.10 3.98
C PHE A 254 -20.81 8.33 5.17
N ARG A 255 -20.42 9.57 5.46
CA ARG A 255 -19.58 9.90 6.62
C ARG A 255 -20.17 9.31 7.90
N VAL A 256 -21.48 9.48 8.12
CA VAL A 256 -22.19 8.94 9.28
C VAL A 256 -22.07 7.41 9.35
N GLN A 257 -22.24 6.68 8.25
CA GLN A 257 -22.05 5.22 8.26
C GLN A 257 -20.60 4.80 8.56
N TYR A 258 -19.61 5.55 8.10
CA TYR A 258 -18.21 5.31 8.47
C TYR A 258 -17.98 5.57 9.97
N GLU A 259 -18.55 6.64 10.51
CA GLU A 259 -18.49 6.98 11.94
C GLU A 259 -19.16 5.90 12.78
N GLU A 260 -20.34 5.41 12.40
CA GLU A 260 -21.01 4.28 13.07
C GLU A 260 -20.14 3.02 13.08
N ALA A 261 -19.47 2.71 11.96
CA ALA A 261 -18.60 1.54 11.89
C ALA A 261 -17.42 1.63 12.86
N LEU A 262 -16.82 2.82 12.97
CA LEU A 262 -15.67 3.06 13.85
C LEU A 262 -16.10 3.18 15.32
N ASP A 263 -17.24 3.82 15.60
CA ASP A 263 -17.84 3.93 16.93
C ASP A 263 -18.24 2.56 17.47
N TYR A 264 -18.71 1.64 16.60
CA TYR A 264 -19.01 0.27 17.01
C TYR A 264 -17.78 -0.45 17.58
N MET A 265 -16.57 -0.13 17.10
CA MET A 265 -15.34 -0.73 17.64
C MET A 265 -15.01 -0.25 19.06
N VAL A 266 -15.53 0.90 19.49
CA VAL A 266 -15.26 1.44 20.83
C VAL A 266 -15.90 0.55 21.91
N GLY A 267 -15.11 0.16 22.91
CA GLY A 267 -15.45 -0.79 23.96
C GLY A 267 -15.28 -2.26 23.56
N GLN A 268 -14.76 -2.54 22.35
CA GLN A 268 -14.40 -3.88 21.93
C GLN A 268 -12.88 -4.11 22.07
N SER A 269 -12.49 -5.39 22.11
CA SER A 269 -11.09 -5.77 21.94
C SER A 269 -10.62 -5.42 20.53
N ILE A 270 -9.36 -5.03 20.37
CA ILE A 270 -8.71 -4.79 19.08
C ILE A 270 -8.80 -6.00 18.15
N ASP A 271 -8.84 -7.23 18.68
CA ASP A 271 -9.02 -8.45 17.88
C ASP A 271 -10.37 -8.47 17.14
N SER A 272 -11.36 -7.67 17.58
CA SER A 272 -12.69 -7.57 16.95
C SER A 272 -12.69 -6.83 15.62
N ILE A 273 -11.59 -6.18 15.19
CA ILE A 273 -11.59 -5.39 13.94
C ILE A 273 -11.95 -6.21 12.70
N HIS A 274 -11.77 -7.54 12.72
CA HIS A 274 -12.19 -8.44 11.65
C HIS A 274 -13.71 -8.36 11.35
N GLN A 275 -14.52 -7.90 12.30
CA GLN A 275 -15.95 -7.67 12.10
C GLN A 275 -16.24 -6.59 11.05
N LEU A 276 -15.28 -5.68 10.79
CA LEU A 276 -15.38 -4.64 9.74
C LEU A 276 -15.44 -5.23 8.32
N HIS A 277 -15.23 -6.53 8.14
CA HIS A 277 -15.53 -7.22 6.88
C HIS A 277 -17.04 -7.42 6.64
N ASN A 278 -17.86 -7.35 7.69
CA ASN A 278 -19.31 -7.51 7.63
C ASN A 278 -20.04 -6.34 8.32
N PRO A 279 -19.81 -5.08 7.87
CA PRO A 279 -20.30 -3.91 8.59
C PRO A 279 -21.83 -3.79 8.62
N GLY A 280 -22.53 -4.44 7.69
CA GLY A 280 -24.01 -4.50 7.69
C GLY A 280 -24.63 -5.18 8.92
N ASP A 281 -23.82 -5.87 9.74
CA ASP A 281 -24.30 -6.47 11.00
C ASP A 281 -24.48 -5.44 12.13
N PHE A 282 -23.85 -4.26 12.02
CA PHE A 282 -23.85 -3.25 13.08
C PHE A 282 -23.99 -1.80 12.62
N VAL A 283 -23.86 -1.51 11.32
CA VAL A 283 -24.12 -0.18 10.76
C VAL A 283 -25.53 -0.10 10.21
N GLU A 284 -26.22 0.99 10.53
CA GLU A 284 -27.59 1.19 10.09
C GLU A 284 -27.64 1.55 8.59
N ASP A 285 -28.69 1.08 7.91
CA ASP A 285 -28.97 1.51 6.55
C ASP A 285 -29.43 2.99 6.55
N VAL A 286 -28.88 3.79 5.63
CA VAL A 286 -29.32 5.16 5.36
C VAL A 286 -30.12 5.23 4.06
N ASP A 287 -30.76 6.37 3.77
CA ASP A 287 -31.64 6.51 2.61
C ASP A 287 -30.90 6.23 1.29
N GLY A 288 -31.16 5.05 0.70
CA GLY A 288 -30.56 4.64 -0.56
C GLY A 288 -29.24 3.88 -0.47
N PHE A 289 -28.68 3.66 0.73
CA PHE A 289 -27.44 2.93 0.93
C PHE A 289 -27.50 1.98 2.13
N SER A 290 -27.05 0.75 1.93
CA SER A 290 -27.01 -0.22 3.02
C SER A 290 -25.70 -0.12 3.81
N GLY A 291 -25.74 -0.39 5.11
CA GLY A 291 -24.56 -0.56 5.95
C GLY A 291 -23.62 -1.68 5.44
N ALA A 292 -24.08 -2.59 4.58
CA ALA A 292 -23.21 -3.55 3.90
C ALA A 292 -22.36 -2.94 2.76
N THR A 293 -22.64 -1.69 2.35
CA THR A 293 -21.95 -1.02 1.23
C THR A 293 -20.81 -0.11 1.66
N ILE A 294 -20.69 0.18 2.96
CA ILE A 294 -19.50 0.85 3.48
C ILE A 294 -18.29 -0.06 3.33
N ARG A 295 -17.16 0.58 3.06
CA ARG A 295 -15.90 -0.09 2.75
C ARG A 295 -15.17 -0.40 4.05
N GLY A 296 -15.80 -1.18 4.92
CA GLY A 296 -15.27 -1.54 6.23
C GLY A 296 -13.88 -2.17 6.16
N ASN A 297 -13.58 -2.92 5.08
CA ASN A 297 -12.24 -3.46 4.79
C ASN A 297 -11.12 -2.41 4.78
N LYS A 298 -11.42 -1.15 4.42
CA LYS A 298 -10.44 -0.05 4.46
C LYS A 298 -10.20 0.46 5.88
N ILE A 299 -11.25 0.48 6.70
CA ILE A 299 -11.13 0.80 8.12
C ILE A 299 -10.33 -0.31 8.80
N PHE A 300 -10.66 -1.58 8.53
CA PHE A 300 -9.91 -2.75 8.99
C PHE A 300 -8.42 -2.63 8.64
N SER A 301 -8.10 -2.43 7.36
CA SER A 301 -6.70 -2.33 6.91
C SER A 301 -5.97 -1.13 7.54
N ALA A 302 -6.64 0.01 7.73
CA ALA A 302 -6.06 1.16 8.40
C ALA A 302 -5.82 0.92 9.90
N MET A 303 -6.69 0.16 10.57
CA MET A 303 -6.50 -0.24 11.97
C MET A 303 -5.39 -1.28 12.10
N MET A 304 -5.34 -2.26 11.19
CA MET A 304 -4.26 -3.26 11.15
C MET A 304 -2.89 -2.61 10.93
N ASP A 305 -2.79 -1.65 9.98
CA ASP A 305 -1.58 -0.85 9.76
C ASP A 305 -1.13 -0.13 11.04
N GLY A 306 -2.07 0.44 11.79
CA GLY A 306 -1.77 1.08 13.07
C GLY A 306 -1.26 0.09 14.12
N ALA A 307 -1.92 -1.07 14.24
CA ALA A 307 -1.55 -2.10 15.22
C ALA A 307 -0.17 -2.68 14.93
N VAL A 308 0.11 -3.03 13.67
CA VAL A 308 1.39 -3.63 13.25
C VAL A 308 2.55 -2.64 13.39
N ARG A 309 2.33 -1.33 13.20
CA ARG A 309 3.34 -0.30 13.47
C ARG A 309 3.63 -0.09 14.96
N GLY A 310 2.77 -0.60 15.85
CA GLY A 310 2.89 -0.40 17.30
C GLY A 310 2.36 0.95 17.80
N VAL A 311 2.46 1.15 19.12
CA VAL A 311 1.90 2.31 19.80
C VAL A 311 2.52 3.61 19.30
N TYR A 312 1.70 4.46 18.66
CA TYR A 312 2.17 5.73 18.14
C TYR A 312 2.45 6.73 19.26
N SER A 313 1.62 6.77 20.31
CA SER A 313 1.84 7.62 21.49
C SER A 313 1.42 6.87 22.74
N PRO A 314 2.38 6.41 23.55
CA PRO A 314 2.10 5.59 24.74
C PRO A 314 1.49 6.40 25.88
N ASP A 315 0.64 5.77 26.70
CA ASP A 315 0.05 6.38 27.90
C ASP A 315 0.98 6.32 29.13
N GLY A 316 2.08 5.58 29.03
CA GLY A 316 3.08 5.41 30.08
C GLY A 316 4.49 5.22 29.51
N ASP A 317 5.39 4.75 30.37
CA ASP A 317 6.73 4.34 29.93
C ASP A 317 6.59 3.12 29.00
N VAL A 318 7.11 3.23 27.79
CA VAL A 318 7.17 2.08 26.86
C VAL A 318 8.28 1.18 27.33
N THR A 319 7.91 -0.06 27.65
CA THR A 319 8.90 -1.13 27.71
C THR A 319 9.44 -1.33 26.31
N ALA A 320 10.75 -1.15 26.10
CA ALA A 320 11.37 -1.56 24.85
C ALA A 320 10.94 -3.00 24.55
N HIS A 321 10.29 -3.20 23.41
CA HIS A 321 9.90 -4.54 22.96
C HIS A 321 11.09 -5.16 22.24
N ASP A 322 11.26 -6.46 22.47
CA ASP A 322 12.20 -7.25 21.70
C ASP A 322 11.62 -7.39 20.29
N LEU A 323 12.23 -6.69 19.33
CA LEU A 323 11.89 -6.79 17.90
C LEU A 323 12.39 -8.11 17.27
N GLY A 324 13.06 -8.96 18.06
CA GLY A 324 13.64 -10.21 17.61
C GLY A 324 14.88 -10.01 16.72
N ASP A 325 15.26 -11.07 16.03
CA ASP A 325 16.39 -11.05 15.10
C ASP A 325 15.98 -10.33 13.79
N VAL A 326 16.25 -9.03 13.72
CA VAL A 326 16.09 -8.25 12.48
C VAL A 326 17.23 -8.57 11.52
N ALA A 327 16.89 -8.98 10.29
CA ALA A 327 17.87 -9.42 9.31
C ALA A 327 18.75 -8.27 8.78
N ASP A 328 20.02 -8.54 8.50
CA ASP A 328 20.95 -7.56 7.93
C ASP A 328 20.48 -7.11 6.53
N GLY A 329 20.34 -5.81 6.30
CA GLY A 329 19.86 -5.28 5.02
C GLY A 329 19.47 -3.81 5.07
N THR A 330 19.03 -3.27 3.92
CA THR A 330 18.46 -1.92 3.85
C THR A 330 16.98 -1.98 4.16
N TYR A 331 16.45 -0.98 4.84
CA TYR A 331 15.03 -0.84 5.14
C TYR A 331 14.55 0.55 4.73
N ARG A 332 13.30 0.64 4.30
CA ARG A 332 12.64 1.90 3.94
C ARG A 332 11.19 1.90 4.39
N GLY A 333 10.79 2.99 5.01
CA GLY A 333 9.42 3.16 5.47
C GLY A 333 9.03 4.62 5.55
N ASN A 334 7.74 4.84 5.77
CA ASN A 334 7.15 6.17 5.75
C ASN A 334 6.08 6.35 6.83
N TYR A 335 5.84 7.62 7.15
CA TYR A 335 4.70 8.08 7.92
C TYR A 335 3.98 9.15 7.12
N GLY A 336 2.70 8.90 6.84
CA GLY A 336 1.77 9.85 6.25
C GLY A 336 0.66 10.24 7.22
N ASP A 337 0.14 11.45 7.05
CA ASP A 337 -1.07 11.92 7.75
C ASP A 337 -1.85 12.84 6.82
N ARG A 338 -3.16 12.63 6.68
CA ARG A 338 -4.05 13.45 5.84
C ARG A 338 -3.59 13.60 4.38
N ASN A 339 -3.26 12.47 3.75
CA ASN A 339 -2.79 12.40 2.37
C ASN A 339 -1.45 13.11 2.10
N GLU A 340 -0.70 13.46 3.15
CA GLU A 340 0.66 14.01 3.04
C GLU A 340 1.65 13.03 3.68
N MET A 341 2.59 12.52 2.89
CA MET A 341 3.79 11.89 3.46
C MET A 341 4.58 12.96 4.20
N GLN A 342 4.86 12.75 5.49
CA GLN A 342 5.57 13.72 6.31
C GLN A 342 6.99 13.27 6.66
N VAL A 343 7.18 11.96 6.83
CA VAL A 343 8.50 11.38 7.11
C VAL A 343 8.68 10.17 6.20
N GLY A 344 9.82 10.09 5.52
CA GLY A 344 10.31 8.91 4.84
C GLY A 344 11.74 8.65 5.28
N VAL A 345 12.03 7.44 5.74
CA VAL A 345 13.33 7.05 6.28
C VAL A 345 13.97 5.96 5.45
N GLN A 346 15.30 5.91 5.49
CA GLN A 346 16.08 4.75 5.11
C GLN A 346 17.14 4.51 6.17
N PHE A 347 17.37 3.25 6.48
CA PHE A 347 18.48 2.81 7.32
C PHE A 347 18.91 1.41 6.88
N SER A 348 20.07 1.00 7.34
CA SER A 348 20.59 -0.34 7.22
C SER A 348 20.62 -0.99 8.61
N VAL A 349 20.48 -2.31 8.67
CA VAL A 349 20.71 -3.09 9.89
C VAL A 349 21.95 -3.96 9.65
N GLU A 350 22.90 -3.91 10.59
CA GLU A 350 24.07 -4.77 10.59
C GLU A 350 24.29 -5.35 11.99
N ASN A 351 24.22 -6.67 12.13
CA ASN A 351 24.35 -7.38 13.41
C ASN A 351 23.35 -6.89 14.49
N GLY A 352 22.12 -6.56 14.07
CA GLY A 352 21.07 -6.07 14.98
C GLY A 352 21.24 -4.62 15.43
N GLU A 353 22.15 -3.86 14.82
CA GLU A 353 22.36 -2.43 15.09
C GLU A 353 21.97 -1.58 13.87
N PHE A 354 21.45 -0.38 14.10
CA PHE A 354 21.17 0.57 13.02
C PHE A 354 22.47 1.14 12.43
N THR A 355 22.51 1.29 11.11
CA THR A 355 23.58 1.94 10.36
C THR A 355 23.02 2.76 9.21
N GLU A 356 23.76 3.75 8.73
CA GLU A 356 23.43 4.54 7.53
C GLU A 356 22.04 5.22 7.56
N LEU A 357 21.59 5.70 8.73
CA LEU A 357 20.26 6.33 8.84
C LEU A 357 20.20 7.65 8.07
N ASN A 358 19.13 7.86 7.30
CA ASN A 358 18.87 9.11 6.59
C ASN A 358 17.37 9.33 6.32
N PHE A 359 16.98 10.60 6.22
CA PHE A 359 15.68 10.96 5.69
C PHE A 359 15.68 10.91 4.15
N ARG A 360 14.72 10.18 3.60
CA ARG A 360 14.37 10.21 2.17
C ARG A 360 13.35 11.30 1.86
N HIS A 361 12.56 11.68 2.85
CA HIS A 361 11.52 12.69 2.79
C HIS A 361 11.30 13.26 4.19
N LEU A 362 11.25 14.59 4.33
CA LEU A 362 10.91 15.24 5.59
C LEU A 362 10.18 16.53 5.28
N ALA A 363 8.86 16.49 5.34
CA ALA A 363 8.02 17.63 5.03
C ALA A 363 6.87 17.76 6.02
N TYR A 364 6.38 18.97 6.20
CA TYR A 364 5.15 19.20 6.94
C TYR A 364 4.51 20.51 6.54
N SER A 365 3.20 20.48 6.25
CA SER A 365 2.44 21.67 5.86
C SER A 365 3.03 22.32 4.60
N ASP A 366 3.36 21.51 3.61
CA ASP A 366 3.94 21.91 2.30
C ASP A 366 5.37 22.50 2.38
N GLU A 367 6.03 22.43 3.53
CA GLU A 367 7.41 22.87 3.71
C GLU A 367 8.35 21.66 3.74
N ASP A 368 9.29 21.58 2.80
CA ASP A 368 10.35 20.58 2.77
C ASP A 368 11.48 21.02 3.71
N TYR A 369 11.68 20.26 4.78
CA TYR A 369 12.69 20.57 5.79
C TYR A 369 14.10 20.21 5.30
N LEU A 370 14.24 19.27 4.34
CA LEU A 370 15.54 18.91 3.76
C LEU A 370 16.12 20.05 2.91
N ASP A 371 15.25 20.90 2.36
CA ASP A 371 15.60 22.07 1.56
C ASP A 371 15.62 23.38 2.39
N ALA A 372 15.46 23.30 3.71
CA ALA A 372 15.39 24.48 4.57
C ALA A 372 16.69 25.31 4.58
N GLU A 373 16.56 26.64 4.48
CA GLU A 373 17.72 27.56 4.51
C GLU A 373 18.32 27.66 5.92
N GLU A 374 19.65 27.58 6.04
CA GLU A 374 20.39 27.76 7.29
C GLU A 374 19.99 29.07 8.01
N GLY A 375 19.60 28.97 9.28
CA GLY A 375 19.14 30.08 10.09
C GLY A 375 17.63 30.39 9.98
N SER A 376 16.87 29.57 9.25
CA SER A 376 15.40 29.55 9.32
C SER A 376 14.90 28.63 10.44
N ALA A 377 13.68 28.87 10.93
CA ALA A 377 13.06 27.97 11.91
C ALA A 377 12.88 26.54 11.38
N ASN A 378 12.65 26.37 10.07
CA ASN A 378 12.53 25.06 9.43
C ASN A 378 13.87 24.30 9.43
N TYR A 379 14.99 25.02 9.32
CA TYR A 379 16.32 24.42 9.43
C TYR A 379 16.59 23.93 10.86
N ASP A 380 16.19 24.70 11.88
CA ASP A 380 16.33 24.27 13.27
C ASP A 380 15.52 22.99 13.55
N PHE A 381 14.33 22.84 12.95
CA PHE A 381 13.59 21.57 12.99
C PHE A 381 14.35 20.45 12.28
N MET A 382 14.84 20.67 11.05
CA MET A 382 15.62 19.67 10.31
C MET A 382 16.82 19.15 11.11
N VAL A 383 17.52 20.05 11.82
CA VAL A 383 18.63 19.68 12.72
C VAL A 383 18.14 18.75 13.82
N GLN A 384 17.06 19.08 14.53
CA GLN A 384 16.51 18.20 15.58
C GLN A 384 16.06 16.83 15.06
N TYR A 385 15.46 16.77 13.87
CA TYR A 385 15.12 15.49 13.23
C TYR A 385 16.39 14.68 12.91
N THR A 386 17.45 15.34 12.45
CA THR A 386 18.73 14.70 12.13
C THR A 386 19.41 14.16 13.39
N GLU A 387 19.42 14.92 14.49
CA GLU A 387 19.95 14.48 15.78
C GLU A 387 19.28 13.19 16.28
N ALA A 388 17.97 13.02 16.02
CA ALA A 388 17.27 11.79 16.39
C ALA A 388 17.76 10.57 15.61
N LEU A 389 18.09 10.71 14.32
CA LEU A 389 18.68 9.61 13.54
C LEU A 389 20.14 9.37 13.93
N GLU A 390 20.92 10.44 14.18
CA GLU A 390 22.30 10.34 14.64
C GLU A 390 22.42 9.64 15.99
N TYR A 391 21.44 9.82 16.87
CA TYR A 391 21.36 9.11 18.15
C TYR A 391 21.22 7.59 17.98
N LEU A 392 20.36 7.16 17.04
CA LEU A 392 20.09 5.76 16.78
C LEU A 392 21.22 5.05 16.03
N GLU A 393 22.09 5.78 15.33
CA GLU A 393 23.24 5.20 14.60
C GLU A 393 24.16 4.42 15.56
N GLY A 394 24.36 3.12 15.26
CA GLY A 394 25.13 2.19 16.08
C GLY A 394 24.42 1.71 17.34
N GLN A 395 23.14 2.05 17.54
CA GLN A 395 22.32 1.49 18.61
C GLN A 395 21.65 0.19 18.12
N PRO A 396 21.31 -0.73 19.05
CA PRO A 396 20.46 -1.87 18.74
C PRO A 396 19.12 -1.44 18.14
N VAL A 397 18.52 -2.27 17.28
CA VAL A 397 17.29 -1.89 16.55
C VAL A 397 16.09 -1.59 17.47
N ASP A 398 16.02 -2.22 18.65
CA ASP A 398 14.99 -1.96 19.67
C ASP A 398 15.08 -0.54 20.29
N SER A 399 16.20 0.17 20.13
CA SER A 399 16.33 1.59 20.54
C SER A 399 15.37 2.53 19.80
N VAL A 400 14.71 2.08 18.73
CA VAL A 400 13.66 2.83 18.05
C VAL A 400 12.55 3.29 19.01
N TYR A 401 12.25 2.52 20.07
CA TYR A 401 11.25 2.88 21.08
C TYR A 401 11.65 4.11 21.93
N GLU A 402 12.92 4.48 21.95
CA GLU A 402 13.39 5.68 22.64
C GLU A 402 12.89 6.97 21.96
N LEU A 403 12.45 6.89 20.69
CA LEU A 403 11.81 8.00 19.96
C LEU A 403 10.48 8.47 20.58
N HIS A 404 9.94 7.76 21.58
CA HIS A 404 8.83 8.25 22.41
C HIS A 404 9.26 9.30 23.43
N SER A 405 10.55 9.38 23.75
CA SER A 405 11.14 10.34 24.69
C SER A 405 12.33 11.09 24.08
N PRO A 406 12.16 11.78 22.93
CA PRO A 406 13.28 12.37 22.20
C PRO A 406 13.97 13.51 22.97
N GLY A 407 13.30 14.10 23.97
CA GLY A 407 13.89 15.13 24.82
C GLY A 407 15.05 14.65 25.70
N ASP A 408 15.29 13.34 25.79
CA ASP A 408 16.42 12.77 26.53
C ASP A 408 17.74 12.82 25.74
N PHE A 409 17.68 12.94 24.41
CA PHE A 409 18.86 12.90 23.53
C PHE A 409 18.90 13.94 22.41
N VAL A 410 17.79 14.58 22.06
CA VAL A 410 17.76 15.71 21.11
C VAL A 410 17.95 17.02 21.84
N GLU A 411 18.83 17.88 21.34
CA GLU A 411 19.10 19.17 21.98
C GLU A 411 17.94 20.16 21.76
N ASP A 412 17.74 21.05 22.74
CA ASP A 412 16.84 22.19 22.58
C ASP A 412 17.47 23.19 21.59
N VAL A 413 16.70 23.65 20.61
CA VAL A 413 17.08 24.74 19.69
C VAL A 413 16.32 26.02 20.05
N ASP A 414 16.75 27.18 19.54
CA ASP A 414 16.18 28.48 19.94
C ASP A 414 14.65 28.53 19.73
N GLY A 415 13.89 28.45 20.83
CA GLY A 415 12.43 28.51 20.84
C GLY A 415 11.70 27.16 20.74
N PHE A 416 12.42 26.04 20.63
CA PHE A 416 11.84 24.69 20.52
C PHE A 416 12.59 23.69 21.40
N SER A 417 11.85 22.82 22.09
CA SER A 417 12.48 21.79 22.91
C SER A 417 12.73 20.51 22.11
N GLY A 418 13.79 19.77 22.43
CA GLY A 418 13.98 18.39 21.96
C GLY A 418 12.82 17.46 22.36
N ALA A 419 11.98 17.82 23.34
CA ALA A 419 10.74 17.10 23.63
C ALA A 419 9.61 17.38 22.62
N THR A 420 9.77 18.37 21.74
CA THR A 420 8.75 18.80 20.77
C THR A 420 8.99 18.31 19.35
N ILE A 421 10.14 17.68 19.07
CA ILE A 421 10.31 16.88 17.87
C ILE A 421 9.25 15.78 17.90
N ARG A 422 8.62 15.57 16.75
CA ARG A 422 7.57 14.56 16.59
C ARG A 422 8.21 13.18 16.41
N GLY A 423 8.97 12.72 17.41
CA GLY A 423 9.72 11.45 17.40
C GLY A 423 8.84 10.26 17.04
N ASN A 424 7.58 10.26 17.50
CA ASN A 424 6.56 9.27 17.14
C ASN A 424 6.33 9.11 15.62
N LYS A 425 6.54 10.16 14.81
CA LYS A 425 6.47 10.05 13.34
C LYS A 425 7.68 9.31 12.76
N ILE A 426 8.87 9.56 13.31
CA ILE A 426 10.08 8.84 12.93
C ILE A 426 9.93 7.37 13.34
N PHE A 427 9.50 7.12 14.57
CA PHE A 427 9.18 5.79 15.09
C PHE A 427 8.24 5.05 14.14
N SER A 428 7.10 5.64 13.81
CA SER A 428 6.10 5.02 12.93
C SER A 428 6.64 4.74 11.52
N ALA A 429 7.48 5.63 10.97
CA ALA A 429 8.14 5.41 9.68
C ALA A 429 9.22 4.30 9.74
N MET A 430 9.91 4.15 10.86
CA MET A 430 10.89 3.08 11.05
C MET A 430 10.21 1.73 11.29
N MET A 431 9.13 1.68 12.08
CA MET A 431 8.33 0.46 12.26
C MET A 431 7.68 0.03 10.96
N ASP A 432 7.15 0.96 10.17
CA ASP A 432 6.69 0.69 8.80
C ASP A 432 7.78 0.03 7.94
N ALA A 433 9.03 0.51 8.04
CA ALA A 433 10.16 -0.06 7.32
C ALA A 433 10.45 -1.50 7.77
N LEU A 434 10.53 -1.73 9.08
CA LEU A 434 10.82 -3.04 9.67
C LEU A 434 9.74 -4.06 9.33
N ASN A 435 8.48 -3.68 9.44
CA ASN A 435 7.35 -4.56 9.15
C ASN A 435 7.35 -5.02 7.69
N ARG A 436 7.72 -4.15 6.75
CA ARG A 436 7.75 -4.49 5.31
C ARG A 436 8.98 -5.33 4.90
N GLY A 437 9.94 -5.53 5.79
CA GLY A 437 11.16 -6.27 5.51
C GLY A 437 12.18 -5.51 4.67
N GLN A 438 13.15 -6.25 4.12
CA GLN A 438 14.30 -5.67 3.42
C GLN A 438 13.92 -5.00 2.11
N TYR A 439 14.53 -3.85 1.84
CA TYR A 439 14.45 -3.09 0.59
C TYR A 439 15.61 -3.39 -0.35
#